data_AF-S6AFF5-F1
#
_entry.id   AF-S6AFF5-F1
#
_cell.length_a   1.000
_cell.length_b   1.000
_cell.length_c   1.000
_cell.angle_alpha   90.00
_cell.angle_beta   90.00
_cell.angle_gamma   90.00
#
_symmetry.space_group_name_H-M   'P 1'
#
loop_
_entity.id
_entity.type
_entity.pdbx_description
1 polymer ?
#
loop_
_entity_poly.entity_id
_entity_poly.type
_entity_poly.pdbx_seq_one_letter_code
_entity_poly.pdbx_strand_id
1 'polypeptide(L)'
;MKKFTVLSYAFTLNLLISGVSGAASLSLDQQSVLNDLATTNLSTATFPWNGQPNASSTNWEIKRWDISPGNLIPVKLNGSTKAAEAIQTIERVLGMQLFDTQSIALTPDAQINRGVIVSLGTSYVIYTPDDRRNVANVSAGPNMPNYPWNFYQANGTISTKLYVNLGTSMIAGDQLDSDIVIHEFFHAMGFGSHFDGFGNWLTDNDPLGFGGDAMSSHAFDVMKTLYSNPIGTTASNLNIYANTAPVPVPTAAWLLGSGLLSLVGVARRKAA
;
A
#
# COMPACT_ATOMS: atom_id res chain seq x y z
N MET A 1 58.57 -20.06 -32.54
CA MET A 1 57.89 -19.17 -31.58
C MET A 1 57.00 -18.21 -32.36
N LYS A 2 55.69 -18.49 -32.42
CA LYS A 2 54.69 -17.63 -33.09
C LYS A 2 54.08 -16.69 -32.04
N LYS A 3 54.14 -15.38 -32.32
CA LYS A 3 53.62 -14.31 -31.46
C LYS A 3 52.09 -14.29 -31.54
N PHE A 4 51.41 -14.28 -30.39
CA PHE A 4 49.98 -14.01 -30.28
C PHE A 4 49.77 -12.49 -30.21
N THR A 5 48.93 -11.97 -31.11
CA THR A 5 48.44 -10.59 -31.10
C THR A 5 47.07 -10.59 -30.40
N VAL A 6 46.92 -9.84 -29.31
CA VAL A 6 45.64 -9.65 -28.63
C VAL A 6 44.94 -8.45 -29.26
N LEU A 7 43.75 -8.66 -29.83
CA LEU A 7 42.85 -7.59 -30.25
C LEU A 7 42.12 -7.02 -29.03
N SER A 8 42.28 -5.73 -28.77
CA SER A 8 41.48 -4.97 -27.80
C SER A 8 40.26 -4.39 -28.52
N TYR A 9 39.05 -4.85 -28.19
CA TYR A 9 37.82 -4.20 -28.61
C TYR A 9 37.55 -2.98 -27.72
N ALA A 10 37.76 -1.78 -28.26
CA ALA A 10 37.28 -0.54 -27.64
C ALA A 10 35.82 -0.33 -28.06
N PHE A 11 34.89 -0.45 -27.10
CA PHE A 11 33.49 -0.10 -27.30
C PHE A 11 33.33 1.41 -27.07
N THR A 12 33.26 2.20 -28.14
CA THR A 12 32.92 3.62 -28.05
C THR A 12 31.40 3.77 -28.02
N LEU A 13 30.86 4.14 -26.87
CA LEU A 13 29.46 4.54 -26.71
C LEU A 13 29.28 5.97 -27.24
N ASN A 14 28.71 6.11 -28.44
CA ASN A 14 28.29 7.42 -28.96
C ASN A 14 26.97 7.81 -28.29
N LEU A 15 27.02 8.78 -27.36
CA LEU A 15 25.84 9.44 -26.83
C LEU A 15 25.43 10.57 -27.80
N LEU A 16 24.47 10.29 -28.69
CA LEU A 16 23.75 11.35 -29.40
C LEU A 16 22.74 11.96 -28.44
N ILE A 17 23.00 13.19 -28.00
CA ILE A 17 22.01 14.03 -27.31
C ILE A 17 21.22 14.77 -28.40
N SER A 18 20.07 14.22 -28.74
CA SER A 18 19.05 14.91 -29.54
C SER A 18 17.97 15.39 -28.58
N GLY A 19 17.83 16.72 -28.46
CA GLY A 19 16.82 17.34 -27.61
C GLY A 19 15.41 16.92 -27.99
N VAL A 20 14.71 16.37 -27.01
CA VAL A 20 13.25 16.32 -26.94
C VAL A 20 12.90 16.80 -25.54
N SER A 21 11.99 17.76 -25.43
CA SER A 21 11.37 18.19 -24.19
C SER A 21 10.78 16.98 -23.46
N GLY A 22 11.55 16.38 -22.57
CA GLY A 22 11.21 15.13 -21.90
C GLY A 22 10.38 15.41 -20.66
N ALA A 23 9.11 15.04 -20.68
CA ALA A 23 8.44 14.63 -19.45
C ALA A 23 9.33 13.56 -18.79
N ALA A 24 9.73 13.76 -17.54
CA ALA A 24 10.53 12.78 -16.83
C ALA A 24 9.78 11.44 -16.80
N SER A 25 10.41 10.37 -17.27
CA SER A 25 9.88 9.02 -17.14
C SER A 25 9.87 8.61 -15.66
N LEU A 26 8.79 7.97 -15.21
CA LEU A 26 8.68 7.45 -13.84
C LEU A 26 9.79 6.43 -13.55
N SER A 27 10.22 6.35 -12.28
CA SER A 27 11.05 5.24 -11.81
C SER A 27 10.25 3.92 -11.84
N LEU A 28 10.93 2.78 -11.75
CA LEU A 28 10.26 1.47 -11.67
C LEU A 28 9.32 1.40 -10.46
N ASP A 29 9.74 1.91 -9.30
CA ASP A 29 8.91 1.91 -8.08
C ASP A 29 7.69 2.80 -8.25
N GLN A 30 7.86 3.99 -8.85
CA GLN A 30 6.73 4.88 -9.16
C GLN A 30 5.76 4.24 -10.15
N GLN A 31 6.27 3.52 -11.14
CA GLN A 31 5.44 2.78 -12.09
C GLN A 31 4.67 1.65 -11.41
N SER A 32 5.28 0.93 -10.46
CA SER A 32 4.59 -0.09 -9.66
C SER A 32 3.46 0.53 -8.84
N VAL A 33 3.74 1.61 -8.11
CA VAL A 33 2.71 2.34 -7.34
C VAL A 33 1.55 2.76 -8.23
N LEU A 34 1.82 3.28 -9.43
CA LEU A 34 0.77 3.67 -10.38
C LEU A 34 -0.07 2.47 -10.83
N ASN A 35 0.56 1.32 -11.13
CA ASN A 35 -0.12 0.11 -11.57
C ASN A 35 -1.03 -0.46 -10.46
N ASP A 36 -0.57 -0.45 -9.22
CA ASP A 36 -1.31 -0.99 -8.08
C ASP A 36 -2.43 -0.03 -7.65
N LEU A 37 -2.18 1.27 -7.70
CA LEU A 37 -3.22 2.28 -7.53
C LEU A 37 -4.31 2.15 -8.60
N ALA A 38 -3.93 1.83 -9.84
CA ALA A 38 -4.90 1.53 -10.90
C ALA A 38 -5.71 0.29 -10.58
N THR A 39 -5.07 -0.78 -10.11
CA THR A 39 -5.73 -2.04 -9.73
C THR A 39 -6.76 -1.86 -8.60
N THR A 40 -6.45 -1.00 -7.63
CA THR A 40 -7.24 -0.90 -6.39
C THR A 40 -8.19 0.30 -6.33
N ASN A 41 -7.91 1.43 -7.01
CA ASN A 41 -8.66 2.68 -6.84
C ASN A 41 -9.02 3.41 -8.14
N LEU A 42 -8.15 3.39 -9.16
CA LEU A 42 -8.37 4.16 -10.41
C LEU A 42 -9.22 3.35 -11.42
N SER A 43 -10.53 3.21 -11.17
CA SER A 43 -11.49 2.64 -12.14
C SER A 43 -12.74 3.52 -12.29
N THR A 44 -13.30 3.61 -13.50
CA THR A 44 -14.16 4.73 -13.95
C THR A 44 -15.68 4.54 -13.89
N ALA A 45 -16.25 3.47 -13.30
CA ALA A 45 -17.72 3.34 -13.29
C ALA A 45 -18.36 2.66 -12.08
N THR A 46 -17.62 1.89 -11.27
CA THR A 46 -18.25 1.05 -10.24
C THR A 46 -17.37 0.90 -9.00
N PHE A 47 -17.95 0.23 -8.00
CA PHE A 47 -17.37 -0.35 -6.79
C PHE A 47 -15.86 -0.69 -6.89
N PRO A 48 -15.05 -0.55 -5.82
CA PRO A 48 -13.58 -0.76 -5.85
C PRO A 48 -13.09 -2.10 -6.43
N TRP A 49 -13.99 -3.08 -6.57
CA TRP A 49 -13.71 -4.46 -6.97
C TRP A 49 -14.23 -4.82 -8.36
N ASN A 50 -15.04 -3.95 -8.97
CA ASN A 50 -15.69 -4.21 -10.26
C ASN A 50 -14.91 -3.54 -11.39
N GLY A 51 -13.85 -4.23 -11.82
CA GLY A 51 -13.12 -3.94 -13.05
C GLY A 51 -11.62 -3.84 -12.83
N GLN A 52 -10.87 -4.83 -13.33
CA GLN A 52 -9.44 -4.64 -13.57
C GLN A 52 -9.28 -3.61 -14.69
N PRO A 53 -8.66 -2.45 -14.45
CA PRO A 53 -8.46 -1.49 -15.51
C PRO A 53 -7.40 -2.00 -16.50
N ASN A 54 -7.66 -1.78 -17.78
CA ASN A 54 -6.62 -1.80 -18.79
C ASN A 54 -5.71 -0.60 -18.54
N ALA A 55 -4.47 -0.81 -18.06
CA ALA A 55 -3.47 0.20 -17.69
C ALA A 55 -3.13 1.30 -18.74
N SER A 56 -3.83 1.39 -19.87
CA SER A 56 -3.67 2.40 -20.92
C SER A 56 -4.72 3.53 -20.93
N SER A 57 -5.76 3.50 -20.08
CA SER A 57 -6.77 4.58 -20.06
C SER A 57 -6.32 5.79 -19.23
N THR A 58 -6.44 6.99 -19.77
CA THR A 58 -6.04 8.23 -19.08
C THR A 58 -7.17 8.94 -18.35
N ASN A 59 -8.41 8.41 -18.43
CA ASN A 59 -9.62 9.02 -17.88
C ASN A 59 -9.92 8.61 -16.42
N TRP A 60 -8.97 8.01 -15.71
CA TRP A 60 -9.21 7.57 -14.34
C TRP A 60 -8.90 8.66 -13.34
N GLU A 61 -9.63 8.66 -12.23
CA GLU A 61 -9.55 9.70 -11.21
C GLU A 61 -9.47 9.09 -9.82
N ILE A 62 -8.73 9.77 -8.94
CA ILE A 62 -8.59 9.41 -7.52
C ILE A 62 -9.94 9.45 -6.81
N LYS A 63 -10.25 8.39 -6.05
CA LYS A 63 -11.45 8.28 -5.21
C LYS A 63 -11.07 7.94 -3.77
N ARG A 64 -11.48 8.78 -2.82
CA ARG A 64 -11.15 8.60 -1.40
C ARG A 64 -12.08 9.40 -0.52
N TRP A 65 -11.90 9.27 0.79
CA TRP A 65 -12.51 10.21 1.73
C TRP A 65 -11.96 11.62 1.46
N ASP A 66 -12.84 12.62 1.52
CA ASP A 66 -12.41 14.01 1.66
C ASP A 66 -11.96 14.22 3.10
N ILE A 67 -10.71 14.63 3.26
CA ILE A 67 -10.00 14.86 4.53
C ILE A 67 -9.55 16.32 4.66
N SER A 68 -10.22 17.23 3.95
CA SER A 68 -10.04 18.67 4.13
C SER A 68 -10.15 19.06 5.63
N PRO A 69 -9.50 20.15 6.07
CA PRO A 69 -9.53 20.54 7.48
C PRO A 69 -10.94 20.55 8.07
N GLY A 70 -11.16 19.77 9.13
CA GLY A 70 -12.49 19.58 9.75
C GLY A 70 -13.35 18.46 9.16
N ASN A 71 -12.83 17.69 8.18
CA ASN A 71 -13.55 16.59 7.52
C ASN A 71 -12.82 15.24 7.62
N LEU A 72 -12.00 15.04 8.67
CA LEU A 72 -11.34 13.75 8.93
C LEU A 72 -12.35 12.59 8.91
N ILE A 73 -11.85 11.38 8.64
CA ILE A 73 -12.65 10.15 8.59
C ILE A 73 -13.15 9.85 10.01
N PRO A 74 -14.47 9.94 10.30
CA PRO A 74 -14.98 9.63 11.63
C PRO A 74 -14.83 8.12 11.87
N VAL A 75 -14.24 7.73 12.99
CA VAL A 75 -14.09 6.33 13.37
C VAL A 75 -14.63 6.07 14.76
N LYS A 76 -15.50 5.07 14.90
CA LYS A 76 -15.93 4.54 16.20
C LYS A 76 -15.17 3.25 16.49
N LEU A 77 -14.33 3.27 17.51
CA LEU A 77 -13.43 2.16 17.85
C LEU A 77 -14.12 1.00 18.58
N ASN A 78 -15.27 1.23 19.22
CA ASN A 78 -16.00 0.23 20.01
C ASN A 78 -15.12 -0.57 20.98
N GLY A 79 -14.13 0.11 21.59
CA GLY A 79 -13.22 -0.49 22.57
C GLY A 79 -12.04 -1.28 21.99
N SER A 80 -11.92 -1.42 20.66
CA SER A 80 -10.78 -2.11 20.05
C SER A 80 -9.49 -1.30 20.22
N THR A 81 -8.56 -1.87 20.99
CA THR A 81 -7.21 -1.30 21.14
C THR A 81 -6.39 -1.50 19.86
N LYS A 82 -6.58 -2.62 19.17
CA LYS A 82 -5.89 -2.91 17.90
C LYS A 82 -6.26 -1.93 16.79
N ALA A 83 -7.53 -1.58 16.66
CA ALA A 83 -7.94 -0.56 15.69
C ALA A 83 -7.34 0.82 16.01
N ALA A 84 -7.20 1.17 17.30
CA ALA A 84 -6.54 2.41 17.70
C ALA A 84 -5.05 2.42 17.33
N GLU A 85 -4.34 1.31 17.56
CA GLU A 85 -2.94 1.13 17.17
C GLU A 85 -2.74 1.19 15.65
N ALA A 86 -3.65 0.58 14.89
CA ALA A 86 -3.65 0.62 13.42
C ALA A 86 -3.77 2.07 12.91
N ILE A 87 -4.75 2.83 13.41
CA ILE A 87 -4.92 4.25 13.08
C ILE A 87 -3.64 5.05 13.34
N GLN A 88 -3.05 4.90 14.54
CA GLN A 88 -1.82 5.60 14.89
C GLN A 88 -0.65 5.21 13.97
N THR A 89 -0.56 3.94 13.60
CA THR A 89 0.48 3.45 12.69
C THR A 89 0.31 4.02 11.30
N ILE A 90 -0.92 4.02 10.78
CA ILE A 90 -1.24 4.59 9.46
C ILE A 90 -0.88 6.07 9.41
N GLU A 91 -1.37 6.88 10.35
CA GLU A 91 -1.10 8.33 10.38
C GLU A 91 0.40 8.62 10.55
N ARG A 92 1.09 7.83 11.40
CA ARG A 92 2.55 7.94 11.61
C ARG A 92 3.35 7.64 10.34
N VAL A 93 3.03 6.54 9.65
CA VAL A 93 3.78 6.11 8.45
C VAL A 93 3.48 7.02 7.26
N LEU A 94 2.22 7.40 7.07
CA LEU A 94 1.83 8.31 5.99
C LEU A 94 2.27 9.76 6.27
N GLY A 95 2.45 10.13 7.54
CA GLY A 95 2.83 11.46 7.97
C GLY A 95 1.69 12.48 7.84
N MET A 96 0.44 12.04 8.04
CA MET A 96 -0.76 12.87 7.88
C MET A 96 -1.85 12.43 8.86
N GLN A 97 -2.63 13.41 9.34
CA GLN A 97 -3.83 13.14 10.14
C GLN A 97 -5.00 12.83 9.19
N LEU A 98 -5.68 11.72 9.44
CA LEU A 98 -6.71 11.15 8.57
C LEU A 98 -7.99 10.86 9.33
N PHE A 99 -7.90 10.50 10.60
CA PHE A 99 -9.00 9.96 11.37
C PHE A 99 -9.43 10.87 12.51
N ASP A 100 -10.72 10.90 12.77
CA ASP A 100 -11.33 11.50 13.96
C ASP A 100 -12.02 10.39 14.75
N THR A 101 -11.41 10.01 15.87
CA THR A 101 -11.92 8.95 16.75
C THR A 101 -12.90 9.46 17.81
N GLN A 102 -13.23 10.75 17.81
CA GLN A 102 -13.99 11.41 18.88
C GLN A 102 -15.40 11.78 18.44
N SER A 103 -15.60 12.32 17.23
CA SER A 103 -16.90 12.88 16.81
C SER A 103 -18.07 11.90 16.84
N ILE A 104 -17.81 10.60 16.63
CA ILE A 104 -18.84 9.56 16.63
C ILE A 104 -18.66 8.52 17.75
N ALA A 105 -17.73 8.74 18.69
CA ALA A 105 -17.36 7.76 19.71
C ALA A 105 -18.55 7.32 20.58
N LEU A 106 -19.44 8.26 20.93
CA LEU A 106 -20.61 8.03 21.76
C LEU A 106 -21.92 7.93 20.97
N THR A 107 -21.87 8.12 19.65
CA THR A 107 -23.05 8.05 18.79
C THR A 107 -23.48 6.59 18.62
N PRO A 108 -24.76 6.24 18.86
CA PRO A 108 -25.25 4.89 18.56
C PRO A 108 -25.05 4.52 17.08
N ASP A 109 -24.63 3.29 16.79
CA ASP A 109 -24.29 2.84 15.42
C ASP A 109 -25.43 3.04 14.41
N ALA A 110 -26.67 2.89 14.87
CA ALA A 110 -27.88 3.12 14.08
C ALA A 110 -28.06 4.59 13.64
N GLN A 111 -27.47 5.54 14.37
CA GLN A 111 -27.54 6.98 14.09
C GLN A 111 -26.34 7.48 13.27
N ILE A 112 -25.31 6.64 13.08
CA ILE A 112 -24.16 6.97 12.24
C ILE A 112 -24.54 6.76 10.78
N ASN A 113 -24.40 7.82 9.98
CA ASN A 113 -24.68 7.83 8.55
C ASN A 113 -23.42 7.97 7.68
N ARG A 114 -22.30 8.38 8.29
CA ARG A 114 -20.98 8.54 7.65
C ARG A 114 -19.89 8.17 8.64
N GLY A 115 -18.91 7.40 8.19
CA GLY A 115 -17.73 7.04 8.98
C GLY A 115 -17.49 5.53 8.99
N VAL A 116 -16.47 5.14 9.73
CA VAL A 116 -16.05 3.75 9.93
C VAL A 116 -16.43 3.33 11.34
N ILE A 117 -17.07 2.17 11.47
CA ILE A 117 -17.41 1.57 12.76
C ILE A 117 -16.61 0.27 12.87
N VAL A 118 -15.78 0.16 13.91
CA VAL A 118 -15.10 -1.09 14.23
C VAL A 118 -16.12 -2.03 14.87
N SER A 119 -16.27 -3.23 14.32
CA SER A 119 -17.22 -4.23 14.82
C SER A 119 -16.48 -5.52 15.15
N LEU A 120 -16.45 -5.87 16.44
CA LEU A 120 -15.67 -6.98 16.96
C LEU A 120 -16.45 -8.30 16.91
N GLY A 121 -15.80 -9.37 16.45
CA GLY A 121 -16.37 -10.72 16.37
C GLY A 121 -17.37 -10.90 15.22
N THR A 122 -17.39 -9.99 14.25
CA THR A 122 -18.43 -9.93 13.21
C THR A 122 -17.89 -10.05 11.79
N SER A 123 -16.67 -10.58 11.63
CA SER A 123 -16.15 -10.89 10.30
C SER A 123 -17.06 -11.89 9.60
N TYR A 124 -17.27 -11.70 8.30
CA TYR A 124 -18.07 -12.59 7.50
C TYR A 124 -17.30 -13.88 7.17
N VAL A 125 -17.90 -15.04 7.44
CA VAL A 125 -17.27 -16.36 7.26
C VAL A 125 -18.01 -17.16 6.18
N ILE A 126 -17.32 -17.55 5.11
CA ILE A 126 -17.92 -18.26 3.95
C ILE A 126 -17.95 -19.78 4.14
N TYR A 127 -16.85 -20.39 4.58
CA TYR A 127 -16.65 -21.83 4.47
C TYR A 127 -16.83 -22.56 5.80
N THR A 128 -16.00 -22.24 6.78
CA THR A 128 -16.08 -22.79 8.14
C THR A 128 -15.60 -21.74 9.14
N PRO A 129 -16.08 -21.76 10.40
CA PRO A 129 -15.57 -20.88 11.45
C PRO A 129 -14.04 -20.94 11.60
N ASP A 130 -13.43 -22.11 11.36
CA ASP A 130 -11.98 -22.35 11.45
C ASP A 130 -11.18 -21.78 10.27
N ASP A 131 -11.86 -21.26 9.25
CA ASP A 131 -11.18 -20.64 8.12
C ASP A 131 -10.62 -19.28 8.52
N ARG A 132 -9.39 -19.33 9.05
CA ARG A 132 -8.58 -18.18 9.46
C ARG A 132 -8.33 -17.16 8.33
N ARG A 133 -8.69 -17.48 7.08
CA ARG A 133 -8.62 -16.56 5.94
C ARG A 133 -9.75 -15.51 5.94
N ASN A 134 -10.79 -15.70 6.75
CA ASN A 134 -11.95 -14.80 6.82
C ASN A 134 -12.11 -14.16 8.21
N VAL A 135 -10.98 -13.79 8.84
CA VAL A 135 -10.97 -13.25 10.21
C VAL A 135 -11.18 -11.75 10.28
N ALA A 136 -11.18 -11.05 9.15
CA ALA A 136 -11.57 -9.67 9.07
C ALA A 136 -12.15 -9.35 7.68
N ASN A 137 -12.99 -8.33 7.61
CA ASN A 137 -13.46 -7.77 6.33
C ASN A 137 -14.09 -6.37 6.51
N VAL A 138 -14.08 -5.55 5.46
CA VAL A 138 -14.88 -4.32 5.37
C VAL A 138 -16.21 -4.55 4.67
N SER A 139 -17.30 -3.98 5.19
CA SER A 139 -18.63 -4.16 4.59
C SER A 139 -19.66 -3.08 4.99
N ALA A 140 -20.90 -3.24 4.53
CA ALA A 140 -22.05 -2.41 4.86
C ALA A 140 -22.60 -2.64 6.28
N GLY A 141 -22.18 -3.72 6.95
CA GLY A 141 -22.76 -4.13 8.22
C GLY A 141 -22.04 -5.31 8.87
N PRO A 142 -22.25 -5.54 10.19
CA PRO A 142 -21.74 -6.70 10.88
C PRO A 142 -22.14 -8.02 10.19
N ASN A 143 -21.20 -8.97 10.05
CA ASN A 143 -21.41 -10.28 9.43
C ASN A 143 -21.85 -10.25 7.96
N MET A 144 -21.51 -9.18 7.24
CA MET A 144 -21.84 -9.03 5.82
C MET A 144 -20.59 -9.11 4.95
N PRO A 145 -20.63 -9.75 3.77
CA PRO A 145 -19.52 -9.75 2.82
C PRO A 145 -19.40 -8.45 2.02
N ASN A 146 -20.54 -7.77 1.84
CA ASN A 146 -20.67 -6.76 0.81
C ASN A 146 -20.61 -5.38 1.43
N TYR A 147 -19.88 -4.49 0.76
CA TYR A 147 -19.92 -3.06 0.99
C TYR A 147 -21.27 -2.42 0.57
N PRO A 148 -21.57 -1.19 1.01
CA PRO A 148 -22.82 -0.52 0.68
C PRO A 148 -22.84 -0.07 -0.79
N TRP A 149 -23.94 -0.31 -1.52
CA TRP A 149 -24.08 -0.01 -2.96
C TRP A 149 -23.64 1.41 -3.37
N ASN A 150 -23.85 2.41 -2.51
CA ASN A 150 -23.44 3.81 -2.72
C ASN A 150 -22.13 4.14 -1.97
N PHE A 151 -21.08 3.37 -2.22
CA PHE A 151 -19.77 3.58 -1.56
C PHE A 151 -19.13 4.91 -1.97
N TYR A 152 -19.13 5.19 -3.28
CA TYR A 152 -18.65 6.44 -3.84
C TYR A 152 -19.82 7.35 -4.24
N GLN A 153 -19.67 8.64 -3.96
CA GLN A 153 -20.46 9.67 -4.61
C GLN A 153 -20.03 9.84 -6.07
N ALA A 154 -20.85 10.54 -6.87
CA ALA A 154 -20.58 10.79 -8.29
C ALA A 154 -19.25 11.51 -8.53
N ASN A 155 -18.77 12.29 -7.56
CA ASN A 155 -17.49 13.00 -7.61
C ASN A 155 -16.30 12.16 -7.10
N GLY A 156 -16.47 10.86 -6.85
CA GLY A 156 -15.40 9.99 -6.33
C GLY A 156 -15.16 10.09 -4.82
N THR A 157 -15.93 10.90 -4.09
CA THR A 157 -15.79 11.00 -2.62
C THR A 157 -16.41 9.80 -1.93
N ILE A 158 -15.70 9.22 -0.95
CA ILE A 158 -16.28 8.27 0.00
C ILE A 158 -17.04 9.05 1.07
N SER A 159 -18.33 8.79 1.18
CA SER A 159 -19.20 9.40 2.19
C SER A 159 -20.36 8.46 2.52
N THR A 160 -20.02 7.38 3.20
CA THR A 160 -20.95 6.32 3.59
C THR A 160 -20.63 5.81 4.99
N LYS A 161 -21.48 4.93 5.52
CA LYS A 161 -21.18 4.14 6.72
C LYS A 161 -20.53 2.83 6.31
N LEU A 162 -19.37 2.54 6.89
CA LEU A 162 -18.66 1.27 6.72
C LEU A 162 -18.45 0.60 8.07
N TYR A 163 -18.38 -0.72 8.02
CA TYR A 163 -17.96 -1.53 9.16
C TYR A 163 -16.61 -2.17 8.82
N VAL A 164 -15.63 -1.97 9.71
CA VAL A 164 -14.40 -2.77 9.74
C VAL A 164 -14.67 -3.89 10.73
N ASN A 165 -14.94 -5.08 10.21
CA ASN A 165 -15.27 -6.26 11.00
C ASN A 165 -13.98 -6.98 11.38
N LEU A 166 -13.73 -7.13 12.67
CA LEU A 166 -12.50 -7.72 13.18
C LEU A 166 -12.81 -8.93 14.06
N GLY A 167 -12.27 -10.08 13.69
CA GLY A 167 -12.43 -11.33 14.41
C GLY A 167 -13.74 -12.04 14.11
N THR A 168 -13.85 -13.25 14.63
CA THR A 168 -15.02 -14.12 14.54
C THR A 168 -15.45 -14.53 15.96
N SER A 169 -16.42 -15.44 16.08
CA SER A 169 -16.75 -16.06 17.37
C SER A 169 -15.60 -16.87 17.99
N MET A 170 -14.56 -17.19 17.23
CA MET A 170 -13.46 -18.05 17.68
C MET A 170 -12.12 -17.32 17.82
N ILE A 171 -11.97 -16.17 17.16
CA ILE A 171 -10.78 -15.33 17.25
C ILE A 171 -11.25 -13.92 17.58
N ALA A 172 -10.89 -13.43 18.75
CA ALA A 172 -11.24 -12.06 19.13
C ALA A 172 -10.53 -11.06 18.20
N GLY A 173 -11.21 -10.00 17.80
CA GLY A 173 -10.63 -9.00 16.89
C GLY A 173 -9.34 -8.36 17.41
N ASP A 174 -9.22 -8.19 18.73
CA ASP A 174 -7.99 -7.64 19.35
C ASP A 174 -6.83 -8.66 19.42
N GLN A 175 -7.03 -9.90 19.00
CA GLN A 175 -5.99 -10.93 18.87
C GLN A 175 -5.46 -11.04 17.44
N LEU A 176 -6.01 -10.27 16.50
CA LEU A 176 -5.54 -10.26 15.12
C LEU A 176 -4.16 -9.62 15.00
N ASP A 177 -3.44 -10.04 13.95
CA ASP A 177 -2.21 -9.36 13.55
C ASP A 177 -2.51 -7.89 13.20
N SER A 178 -1.57 -7.00 13.52
CA SER A 178 -1.75 -5.57 13.27
C SER A 178 -1.83 -5.28 11.77
N ASP A 179 -1.13 -6.06 10.94
CA ASP A 179 -1.15 -5.91 9.49
C ASP A 179 -2.53 -6.25 8.91
N ILE A 180 -3.24 -7.24 9.48
CA ILE A 180 -4.62 -7.54 9.08
C ILE A 180 -5.55 -6.36 9.41
N VAL A 181 -5.40 -5.77 10.59
CA VAL A 181 -6.25 -4.63 10.98
C VAL A 181 -5.96 -3.42 10.09
N ILE A 182 -4.69 -3.11 9.83
CA ILE A 182 -4.29 -2.04 8.91
C ILE A 182 -4.82 -2.31 7.49
N HIS A 183 -4.75 -3.56 7.03
CA HIS A 183 -5.27 -3.99 5.73
C HIS A 183 -6.75 -3.64 5.57
N GLU A 184 -7.58 -3.98 6.57
CA GLU A 184 -9.00 -3.60 6.53
C GLU A 184 -9.22 -2.09 6.61
N PHE A 185 -8.40 -1.35 7.35
CA PHE A 185 -8.48 0.11 7.30
C PHE A 185 -8.15 0.65 5.91
N PHE A 186 -7.20 0.07 5.20
CA PHE A 186 -6.86 0.49 3.83
C PHE A 186 -8.01 0.25 2.87
N HIS A 187 -8.70 -0.87 3.02
CA HIS A 187 -9.97 -1.12 2.35
C HIS A 187 -11.03 -0.06 2.64
N ALA A 188 -11.27 0.24 3.92
CA ALA A 188 -12.21 1.28 4.32
C ALA A 188 -11.81 2.67 3.81
N MET A 189 -10.51 2.91 3.60
CA MET A 189 -9.94 4.16 3.09
C MET A 189 -10.01 4.29 1.56
N GLY A 190 -10.34 3.22 0.83
CA GLY A 190 -10.57 3.27 -0.62
C GLY A 190 -9.78 2.25 -1.44
N PHE A 191 -8.98 1.38 -0.83
CA PHE A 191 -8.42 0.24 -1.56
C PHE A 191 -9.54 -0.76 -1.89
N GLY A 192 -9.66 -1.09 -3.16
CA GLY A 192 -10.41 -2.22 -3.66
C GLY A 192 -9.53 -3.44 -3.75
N SER A 193 -9.37 -3.96 -4.98
CA SER A 193 -8.62 -5.19 -5.27
C SER A 193 -7.27 -5.28 -4.56
N HIS A 194 -6.95 -6.50 -4.09
CA HIS A 194 -5.62 -6.87 -3.61
C HIS A 194 -4.58 -6.74 -4.73
N PHE A 195 -3.34 -6.52 -4.34
CA PHE A 195 -2.17 -6.45 -5.22
C PHE A 195 -0.92 -6.93 -4.46
N ASP A 196 0.23 -6.99 -5.14
CA ASP A 196 1.47 -7.47 -4.52
C ASP A 196 1.88 -6.60 -3.33
N GLY A 197 2.07 -7.22 -2.16
CA GLY A 197 2.26 -6.50 -0.88
C GLY A 197 0.98 -5.93 -0.24
N PHE A 198 -0.20 -6.27 -0.74
CA PHE A 198 -1.50 -5.96 -0.14
C PHE A 198 -2.49 -7.13 -0.31
N GLY A 199 -2.37 -8.15 0.55
CA GLY A 199 -3.32 -9.28 0.61
C GLY A 199 -3.30 -10.25 -0.58
N ASN A 200 -2.28 -10.19 -1.45
CA ASN A 200 -2.14 -11.16 -2.53
C ASN A 200 -1.49 -12.47 -2.05
N TRP A 201 -2.31 -13.39 -1.55
CA TRP A 201 -1.89 -14.67 -0.98
C TRP A 201 -1.25 -15.68 -1.97
N LEU A 202 -1.21 -15.37 -3.28
CA LEU A 202 -0.78 -16.33 -4.32
C LEU A 202 0.70 -16.21 -4.71
N THR A 203 1.40 -15.14 -4.32
CA THR A 203 2.82 -14.92 -4.67
C THR A 203 3.79 -15.14 -3.53
N ASP A 204 3.28 -15.21 -2.31
CA ASP A 204 4.12 -15.14 -1.12
C ASP A 204 4.29 -16.55 -0.56
N ASN A 205 5.54 -17.04 -0.61
CA ASN A 205 5.90 -18.38 -0.17
C ASN A 205 5.90 -18.48 1.36
N ASP A 206 4.75 -18.40 2.02
CA ASP A 206 4.61 -18.81 3.42
C ASP A 206 4.24 -20.30 3.53
N PRO A 207 5.19 -21.16 4.00
CA PRO A 207 4.96 -22.58 4.16
C PRO A 207 4.02 -22.96 5.33
N LEU A 208 3.52 -22.00 6.12
CA LEU A 208 2.54 -22.23 7.18
C LEU A 208 1.09 -21.87 6.77
N GLY A 209 0.87 -21.30 5.58
CA GLY A 209 -0.46 -20.92 5.09
C GLY A 209 -1.07 -19.69 5.77
N PHE A 210 -0.22 -18.84 6.36
CA PHE A 210 -0.53 -17.62 7.11
C PHE A 210 0.10 -16.33 6.54
N GLY A 211 0.84 -16.37 5.42
CA GLY A 211 1.75 -15.27 5.05
C GLY A 211 1.95 -15.09 3.55
N GLY A 212 0.99 -14.44 2.91
CA GLY A 212 1.42 -13.26 2.19
C GLY A 212 1.52 -12.09 3.15
N ASP A 213 2.40 -11.14 2.86
CA ASP A 213 2.42 -9.89 3.62
C ASP A 213 1.04 -9.26 3.43
N ALA A 214 0.14 -9.40 4.43
CA ALA A 214 -1.17 -8.76 4.43
C ALA A 214 -1.01 -7.26 4.14
N MET A 215 0.13 -6.73 4.58
CA MET A 215 0.64 -5.41 4.30
C MET A 215 2.16 -5.46 4.09
N SER A 216 2.65 -4.80 3.04
CA SER A 216 4.06 -4.44 2.90
C SER A 216 4.22 -2.91 2.92
N SER A 217 5.47 -2.42 2.97
CA SER A 217 5.75 -0.99 2.84
C SER A 217 5.25 -0.39 1.52
N HIS A 218 5.14 -1.20 0.48
CA HIS A 218 4.66 -0.77 -0.83
C HIS A 218 3.18 -0.37 -0.78
N ALA A 219 2.35 -1.08 -0.02
CA ALA A 219 0.96 -0.71 0.18
C ALA A 219 0.83 0.69 0.82
N PHE A 220 1.73 1.06 1.75
CA PHE A 220 1.76 2.41 2.32
C PHE A 220 2.15 3.47 1.30
N ASP A 221 3.03 3.17 0.35
CA ASP A 221 3.40 4.10 -0.74
C ASP A 221 2.21 4.34 -1.69
N VAL A 222 1.46 3.29 -2.02
CA VAL A 222 0.20 3.39 -2.77
C VAL A 222 -0.83 4.23 -2.02
N MET A 223 -0.98 4.01 -0.70
CA MET A 223 -1.93 4.76 0.12
C MET A 223 -1.52 6.23 0.29
N LYS A 224 -0.22 6.49 0.45
CA LYS A 224 0.33 7.84 0.52
C LYS A 224 0.09 8.59 -0.78
N THR A 225 0.29 7.92 -1.92
CA THR A 225 -0.04 8.47 -3.23
C THR A 225 -1.52 8.78 -3.35
N LEU A 226 -2.40 7.88 -2.91
CA LEU A 226 -3.85 8.11 -2.92
C LEU A 226 -4.25 9.38 -2.15
N TYR A 227 -3.79 9.53 -0.91
CA TYR A 227 -4.21 10.63 -0.03
C TYR A 227 -3.45 11.95 -0.23
N SER A 228 -2.30 11.93 -0.91
CA SER A 228 -1.53 13.13 -1.23
C SER A 228 -1.99 13.82 -2.53
N ASN A 229 -2.95 13.25 -3.25
CA ASN A 229 -3.52 13.82 -4.46
C ASN A 229 -5.00 14.21 -4.24
N PRO A 230 -5.47 15.34 -4.81
CA PRO A 230 -6.90 15.71 -4.78
C PRO A 230 -7.80 14.61 -5.36
N ILE A 231 -9.03 14.50 -4.83
CA ILE A 231 -10.10 13.71 -5.47
C ILE A 231 -10.31 14.22 -6.89
N GLY A 232 -10.50 13.33 -7.85
CA GLY A 232 -10.61 13.72 -9.27
C GLY A 232 -9.26 13.82 -10.01
N THR A 233 -8.12 13.72 -9.32
CA THR A 233 -6.81 13.80 -9.99
C THR A 233 -6.63 12.63 -10.95
N THR A 234 -6.28 12.93 -12.20
CA THR A 234 -6.09 11.90 -13.21
C THR A 234 -4.74 11.20 -13.08
N ALA A 235 -4.63 9.96 -13.57
CA ALA A 235 -3.38 9.20 -13.56
C ALA A 235 -2.18 9.96 -14.15
N SER A 236 -2.40 10.73 -15.22
CA SER A 236 -1.37 11.56 -15.87
C SER A 236 -0.88 12.73 -15.03
N ASN A 237 -1.61 13.11 -13.98
CA ASN A 237 -1.35 14.27 -13.13
C ASN A 237 -1.05 13.89 -11.67
N LEU A 238 -0.83 12.60 -11.39
CA LEU A 238 -0.54 12.14 -10.03
C LEU A 238 0.86 12.53 -9.58
N ASN A 239 0.94 13.05 -8.36
CA ASN A 239 2.18 13.07 -7.60
C ASN A 239 2.37 11.69 -6.96
N ILE A 240 3.29 10.89 -7.50
CA ILE A 240 3.54 9.51 -7.05
C ILE A 240 4.60 9.48 -5.96
N TYR A 241 4.24 8.90 -4.82
CA TYR A 241 5.11 8.69 -3.68
C TYR A 241 5.51 7.22 -3.65
N ALA A 242 6.78 6.96 -3.97
CA ALA A 242 7.40 5.67 -3.78
C ALA A 242 8.62 5.89 -2.88
N ASN A 243 8.68 5.21 -1.74
CA ASN A 243 9.87 5.20 -0.91
C ASN A 243 10.95 4.42 -1.65
N THR A 244 11.82 5.14 -2.35
CA THR A 244 13.14 4.61 -2.69
C THR A 244 13.92 4.58 -1.38
N ALA A 245 13.74 3.56 -0.55
CA ALA A 245 14.77 3.27 0.45
C ALA A 245 16.08 3.20 -0.36
N PRO A 246 17.09 4.05 -0.09
CA PRO A 246 18.33 3.98 -0.84
C PRO A 246 18.80 2.55 -0.72
N VAL A 247 18.88 1.81 -1.84
CA VAL A 247 19.42 0.45 -1.81
C VAL A 247 20.75 0.58 -1.09
N PRO A 248 20.91 -0.02 0.10
CA PRO A 248 22.20 0.01 0.75
C PRO A 248 23.15 -0.62 -0.25
N VAL A 249 24.04 0.18 -0.82
CA VAL A 249 25.12 -0.35 -1.65
C VAL A 249 25.73 -1.42 -0.76
N PRO A 250 25.74 -2.70 -1.18
CA PRO A 250 26.22 -3.75 -0.31
C PRO A 250 27.58 -3.30 0.22
N THR A 251 27.84 -3.58 1.48
CA THR A 251 29.10 -3.31 2.19
C THR A 251 30.35 -3.83 1.43
N ALA A 252 30.17 -4.46 0.26
CA ALA A 252 31.13 -4.66 -0.82
C ALA A 252 31.90 -3.40 -1.26
N ALA A 253 31.30 -2.20 -1.28
CA ALA A 253 32.06 -0.97 -1.58
C ALA A 253 33.12 -0.66 -0.49
N TRP A 254 32.83 -1.05 0.76
CA TRP A 254 33.75 -0.96 1.88
C TRP A 254 34.78 -2.11 1.90
N LEU A 255 34.40 -3.30 1.42
CA LEU A 255 35.31 -4.45 1.24
C LEU A 255 36.33 -4.23 0.11
N LEU A 256 35.97 -3.51 -0.96
CA LEU A 256 36.93 -3.13 -2.00
C LEU A 256 37.93 -2.06 -1.48
N GLY A 257 37.49 -1.11 -0.66
CA GLY A 257 38.36 -0.12 -0.03
C GLY A 257 39.36 -0.71 0.98
N SER A 258 38.90 -1.64 1.82
CA SER A 258 39.74 -2.32 2.83
C SER A 258 40.64 -3.41 2.23
N GLY A 259 40.22 -4.07 1.16
CA GLY A 259 41.05 -5.00 0.40
C GLY A 259 42.25 -4.32 -0.28
N LEU A 260 42.06 -3.12 -0.83
CA LEU A 260 43.14 -2.38 -1.50
C LEU A 260 44.22 -1.89 -0.51
N LEU A 261 43.81 -1.44 0.68
CA LEU A 261 44.75 -1.03 1.75
C LEU A 261 45.55 -2.20 2.32
N SER A 262 44.94 -3.38 2.39
CA SER A 262 45.61 -4.60 2.84
C SER A 262 46.71 -5.05 1.86
N LEU A 263 46.52 -4.83 0.55
CA LEU A 263 47.53 -5.12 -0.48
C LEU A 263 48.72 -4.12 -0.45
N VAL A 264 48.48 -2.84 -0.15
CA VAL A 264 49.54 -1.84 -0.01
C VAL A 264 50.39 -2.08 1.25
N GLY A 265 49.78 -2.57 2.34
CA GLY A 265 50.49 -2.92 3.57
C GLY A 265 51.44 -4.12 3.44
N VAL A 266 51.09 -5.11 2.61
CA VAL A 266 51.93 -6.32 2.40
C VAL A 266 53.13 -6.03 1.50
N ALA A 267 53.02 -5.11 0.53
CA ALA A 267 54.12 -4.75 -0.36
C ALA A 267 55.29 -4.04 0.36
N ARG A 268 55.07 -3.40 1.52
CA ARG A 268 56.12 -2.69 2.27
C ARG A 268 57.01 -3.59 3.14
N ARG A 269 56.68 -4.86 3.38
CA ARG A 269 57.50 -5.77 4.20
C ARG A 269 58.55 -6.58 3.40
N LYS A 270 58.67 -6.38 2.09
CA LYS A 270 59.68 -7.07 1.27
C LYS A 270 60.85 -6.20 0.81
N ALA A 271 60.99 -4.98 1.35
CA ALA A 271 62.06 -4.05 0.99
C ALA A 271 62.87 -3.55 2.22
N ALA A 272 63.08 -4.43 3.21
CA ALA A 272 64.04 -4.23 4.29
C ALA A 272 64.83 -5.52 4.50
#